data_AF-A0A0N4T7M7-F1
#
_entry.id   AF-A0A0N4T7M7-F1
#
_cell.length_a   1.000
_cell.length_b   1.000
_cell.length_c   1.000
_cell.angle_alpha   90.00
_cell.angle_beta   90.00
_cell.angle_gamma   90.00
#
_symmetry.space_group_name_H-M   'P 1'
#
loop_
_entity.id
_entity.type
_entity.pdbx_description
1 polymer ?
#
loop_
_entity_poly.entity_id
_entity_poly.type
_entity_poly.pdbx_seq_one_letter_code
_entity_poly.pdbx_strand_id
1 'polypeptide(L)'
;MVVEDAHRAISGSHPVSELIRNCILQKAEFRILAYTDCKLDKVGELQLIVMNLQIDLIRSLSSIREEISLTFASPKMCKLYINISDDIRHIGNELLKTMEPIASLLYESGIFPTNDIKKIANFSINYLQRKMQIGQDHLTEIYCDFFELLSAYDILMCDGLTAFRNTLQALCSKSRTIAEITQSNDILRKTCFLSTPLRSDNLQCHKLDMLITLLTKTSTYYRSKKSIVVLLCRDRDPAFFNSLLLSVTARLSDKESGFAFFLVKSNTFALFYK
;
A
#
# COMPACT_ATOMS: atom_id res chain seq x y z
N MET A 1 34.15 13.35 6.33
CA MET A 1 33.08 12.98 5.40
C MET A 1 31.96 12.33 6.18
N VAL A 2 30.72 12.76 5.95
CA VAL A 2 29.53 12.15 6.54
C VAL A 2 28.83 11.35 5.46
N VAL A 3 28.47 10.10 5.76
CA VAL A 3 27.79 9.19 4.84
C VAL A 3 26.47 8.77 5.45
N GLU A 4 25.37 9.30 4.92
CA GLU A 4 24.01 8.83 5.21
C GLU A 4 23.69 7.60 4.36
N ASP A 5 22.75 6.77 4.81
CA ASP A 5 22.41 5.50 4.18
C ASP A 5 23.62 4.59 3.91
N ALA A 6 24.50 4.47 4.91
CA ALA A 6 25.77 3.74 4.78
C ALA A 6 25.61 2.28 4.32
N HIS A 7 24.44 1.67 4.54
CA HIS A 7 24.11 0.33 4.03
C HIS A 7 24.18 0.23 2.49
N ARG A 8 24.09 1.33 1.75
CA ARG A 8 24.23 1.33 0.28
C ARG A 8 25.65 1.01 -0.19
N ALA A 9 26.64 1.16 0.70
CA ALA A 9 28.02 0.79 0.44
C ALA A 9 28.27 -0.74 0.50
N ILE A 10 27.23 -1.58 0.61
CA ILE A 10 27.35 -3.03 0.39
C ILE A 10 27.98 -3.32 -0.98
N SER A 11 27.60 -2.53 -2.00
CA SER A 11 28.25 -2.62 -3.31
C SER A 11 29.53 -1.78 -3.37
N GLY A 12 30.64 -2.43 -3.75
CA GLY A 12 31.91 -1.74 -4.00
C GLY A 12 31.86 -0.76 -5.17
N SER A 13 30.88 -0.90 -6.07
CA SER A 13 30.64 0.02 -7.20
C SER A 13 29.76 1.21 -6.84
N HIS A 14 29.34 1.35 -5.58
CA HIS A 14 28.57 2.52 -5.17
C HIS A 14 29.45 3.78 -5.24
N PRO A 15 28.94 4.93 -5.70
CA PRO A 15 29.73 6.16 -5.85
C PRO A 15 30.48 6.59 -4.58
N VAL A 16 29.90 6.32 -3.40
CA VAL A 16 30.56 6.60 -2.12
C VAL A 16 31.80 5.71 -1.89
N SER A 17 31.73 4.43 -2.27
CA SER A 17 32.83 3.48 -2.18
C SER A 17 33.94 3.84 -3.17
N GLU A 18 33.58 4.33 -4.36
CA GLU A 18 34.53 4.88 -5.34
C GLU A 18 35.21 6.15 -4.83
N LEU A 19 34.45 7.09 -4.26
CA LEU A 19 35.00 8.31 -3.68
C LEU A 19 36.02 8.00 -2.59
N ILE A 20 35.71 7.08 -1.68
CA ILE A 20 36.61 6.69 -0.59
C ILE A 20 37.88 6.04 -1.15
N ARG A 21 37.75 5.12 -2.11
CA ARG A 21 38.91 4.54 -2.79
C ARG A 21 39.79 5.61 -3.44
N ASN A 22 39.19 6.60 -4.09
CA ASN A 22 39.93 7.71 -4.69
C ASN A 22 40.66 8.53 -3.62
N CYS A 23 40.01 8.85 -2.49
CA CYS A 23 40.67 9.54 -1.38
C CYS A 23 41.87 8.74 -0.83
N ILE A 24 41.74 7.42 -0.69
CA ILE A 24 42.82 6.53 -0.25
C ILE A 24 43.97 6.53 -1.27
N LEU A 25 43.66 6.38 -2.56
CA LEU A 25 44.66 6.37 -3.63
C LEU A 25 45.44 7.69 -3.71
N GLN A 26 44.77 8.81 -3.45
CA GLN A 26 45.39 10.14 -3.37
C GLN A 26 46.13 10.39 -2.05
N LYS A 27 46.20 9.41 -1.14
CA LYS A 27 46.77 9.54 0.21
C LYS A 27 46.20 10.73 0.99
N ALA A 28 44.92 11.07 0.73
CA ALA A 28 44.25 12.15 1.43
C ALA A 28 43.99 11.75 2.89
N GLU A 29 44.16 12.69 3.81
CA GLU A 29 43.71 12.50 5.18
C GLU A 29 42.21 12.81 5.29
N PHE A 30 41.43 11.84 5.75
CA PHE A 30 40.00 12.02 5.97
C PHE A 30 39.50 11.16 7.12
N ARG A 31 38.35 11.54 7.66
CA ARG A 31 37.59 10.76 8.63
C ARG A 31 36.20 10.49 8.10
N ILE A 32 35.65 9.32 8.39
CA ILE A 32 34.30 8.95 7.97
C ILE A 32 33.42 8.79 9.19
N LEU A 33 32.23 9.39 9.09
CA LEU A 33 31.13 9.18 10.02
C LEU A 33 29.95 8.65 9.20
N ALA A 34 29.58 7.40 9.45
CA ALA A 34 28.59 6.69 8.66
C ALA A 34 27.35 6.36 9.50
N TYR A 35 26.17 6.72 8.97
CA TYR A 35 24.89 6.48 9.62
C TYR A 35 24.03 5.54 8.78
N THR A 36 23.32 4.63 9.45
CA THR A 36 22.32 3.77 8.82
C THR A 36 21.26 3.40 9.86
N ASP A 37 19.99 3.44 9.46
CA ASP A 37 18.84 2.91 10.20
C ASP A 37 18.46 1.50 9.71
N CYS A 38 19.02 1.07 8.58
CA CYS A 38 18.80 -0.26 8.00
C CYS A 38 19.34 -1.36 8.92
N LYS A 39 18.46 -2.30 9.29
CA LYS A 39 18.83 -3.51 10.01
C LYS A 39 19.57 -4.46 9.08
N LEU A 40 20.85 -4.70 9.36
CA LEU A 40 21.69 -5.64 8.61
C LEU A 40 21.66 -7.01 9.29
N ASP A 41 20.94 -7.95 8.69
CA ASP A 41 20.75 -9.29 9.25
C ASP A 41 21.86 -10.28 8.84
N LYS A 42 22.69 -9.94 7.85
CA LYS A 42 23.79 -10.80 7.38
C LYS A 42 25.14 -10.18 7.71
N VAL A 43 26.00 -10.95 8.38
CA VAL A 43 27.36 -10.55 8.74
C VAL A 43 28.19 -10.19 7.50
N GLY A 44 28.01 -10.91 6.38
CA GLY A 44 28.72 -10.61 5.13
C GLY A 44 28.40 -9.23 4.53
N GLU A 45 27.15 -8.78 4.65
CA GLU A 45 26.75 -7.43 4.17
C GLU A 45 27.40 -6.34 5.03
N LEU A 46 27.44 -6.56 6.36
CA LEU A 46 28.13 -5.65 7.28
C LEU A 46 29.64 -5.57 7.01
N GLN A 47 30.29 -6.71 6.77
CA GLN A 47 31.71 -6.76 6.42
C GLN A 47 32.03 -5.98 5.15
N LEU A 48 31.19 -6.10 4.11
CA LEU A 48 31.36 -5.35 2.86
C LEU A 48 31.24 -3.84 3.07
N ILE A 49 30.26 -3.39 3.86
CA ILE A 49 30.11 -1.96 4.19
C ILE A 49 31.33 -1.45 4.94
N VAL A 50 31.78 -2.19 5.97
CA VAL A 50 32.95 -1.84 6.78
C VAL A 50 34.20 -1.70 5.90
N MET A 51 34.42 -2.64 4.99
CA MET A 51 35.56 -2.60 4.07
C MET A 51 35.45 -1.46 3.06
N ASN A 52 34.29 -1.27 2.44
CA ASN A 52 34.11 -0.24 1.41
C ASN A 52 34.16 1.18 1.98
N LEU A 53 33.74 1.36 3.24
CA LEU A 53 33.76 2.64 3.93
C LEU A 53 34.96 2.84 4.87
N GLN A 54 35.84 1.84 5.04
CA GLN A 54 36.96 1.87 5.99
C GLN A 54 36.52 2.23 7.42
N ILE A 55 35.52 1.52 7.94
CA ILE A 55 34.95 1.78 9.27
C ILE A 55 35.67 0.95 10.34
N ASP A 56 36.37 1.61 11.25
CA ASP A 56 37.09 0.91 12.33
C ASP A 56 36.20 0.58 13.54
N LEU A 57 35.14 1.36 13.76
CA LEU A 57 34.26 1.21 14.93
C LEU A 57 32.80 1.30 14.54
N ILE A 58 32.06 0.23 14.82
CA ILE A 58 30.60 0.21 14.71
C ILE A 58 29.99 0.45 16.09
N ARG A 59 29.10 1.43 16.18
CA ARG A 59 28.26 1.65 17.37
C ARG A 59 26.81 1.36 17.04
N SER A 60 26.23 0.41 17.75
CA SER A 60 24.79 0.10 17.68
C SER A 60 24.05 0.88 18.76
N LEU A 61 22.86 1.39 18.43
CA LEU A 61 21.94 2.00 19.40
C LEU A 61 21.47 1.01 20.47
N SER A 62 21.74 -0.30 20.33
CA SER A 62 21.48 -1.29 21.36
C SER A 62 22.18 -0.99 22.69
N SER A 63 23.32 -0.29 22.67
CA SER A 63 24.05 0.08 23.90
C SER A 63 23.36 1.16 24.72
N ILE A 64 22.50 1.97 24.11
CA ILE A 64 21.69 3.00 24.77
C ILE A 64 20.19 2.64 24.75
N ARG A 65 19.87 1.38 24.46
CA ARG A 65 18.49 0.91 24.31
C ARG A 65 17.65 1.19 25.54
N GLU A 66 18.22 1.03 26.74
CA GLU A 66 17.52 1.28 28.00
C GLU A 66 17.21 2.77 28.18
N GLU A 67 18.17 3.65 27.91
CA GLU A 67 18.01 5.10 27.95
C GLU A 67 16.99 5.60 26.91
N ILE A 68 17.05 5.06 25.69
CA ILE A 68 16.07 5.33 24.62
C ILE A 68 14.68 4.82 25.03
N SER A 69 14.57 3.62 25.59
CA SER A 69 13.27 3.02 25.98
C SER A 69 12.61 3.79 27.13
N LEU A 70 13.41 4.40 28.01
CA LEU A 70 12.92 5.29 29.08
C LEU A 70 12.47 6.65 28.53
N THR A 71 13.09 7.12 27.45
CA THR A 71 12.81 8.43 26.82
C THR A 71 11.66 8.35 25.80
N PHE A 72 11.51 7.22 25.11
CA PHE A 72 10.54 6.99 24.05
C PHE A 72 9.64 5.79 24.38
N ALA A 73 8.39 6.06 24.75
CA ALA A 73 7.38 5.02 24.84
C ALA A 73 7.10 4.45 23.44
N SER A 74 7.33 3.14 23.25
CA SER A 74 6.96 2.48 22.00
C SER A 74 5.45 2.61 21.76
N PRO A 75 5.00 2.90 20.53
CA PRO A 75 3.59 3.02 20.23
C PRO A 75 2.87 1.71 20.56
N LYS A 76 1.80 1.79 21.37
CA LYS A 76 0.97 0.63 21.66
C LYS A 76 0.21 0.21 20.41
N MET A 77 0.61 -0.90 19.81
CA MET A 77 -0.09 -1.48 18.66
C MET A 77 -1.41 -2.09 19.10
N CYS A 78 -2.52 -1.59 18.57
CA CYS A 78 -3.85 -2.16 18.75
C CYS A 78 -4.30 -2.79 17.45
N LYS A 79 -4.47 -4.12 17.43
CA LYS A 79 -5.04 -4.84 16.29
C LYS A 79 -6.56 -4.89 16.42
N LEU A 80 -7.25 -4.43 15.39
CA LEU A 80 -8.71 -4.42 15.33
C LEU A 80 -9.15 -5.20 14.10
N TYR A 81 -10.02 -6.17 14.32
CA TYR A 81 -10.62 -6.96 13.25
C TYR A 81 -11.92 -6.27 12.83
N ILE A 82 -11.96 -5.81 11.59
CA ILE A 82 -13.13 -5.20 10.99
C ILE A 82 -13.80 -6.28 10.16
N ASN A 83 -15.02 -6.65 10.53
CA ASN A 83 -15.79 -7.62 9.77
C ASN A 83 -16.21 -6.98 8.44
N ILE A 84 -15.99 -7.73 7.37
CA ILE A 84 -16.52 -7.40 6.05
C ILE A 84 -18.00 -7.78 6.06
N SER A 85 -18.87 -6.87 5.59
CA SER A 85 -20.30 -7.14 5.48
C SER A 85 -20.58 -8.34 4.59
N ASP A 86 -21.69 -9.03 4.85
CA ASP A 86 -22.06 -10.22 4.08
C ASP A 86 -22.26 -9.89 2.59
N ASP A 87 -22.77 -8.70 2.27
CA ASP A 87 -22.90 -8.22 0.88
C ASP A 87 -21.55 -8.11 0.16
N ILE A 88 -20.56 -7.44 0.78
CA ILE A 88 -19.22 -7.27 0.21
C ILE A 88 -18.56 -8.65 0.04
N ARG A 89 -18.73 -9.54 1.02
CA ARG A 89 -18.19 -10.91 0.96
C ARG A 89 -18.85 -11.72 -0.16
N HIS A 90 -20.18 -11.63 -0.29
CA HIS A 90 -20.94 -12.36 -1.28
C HIS A 90 -20.56 -11.91 -2.70
N ILE A 91 -20.57 -10.60 -2.96
CA ILE A 91 -20.20 -10.02 -4.26
C ILE A 91 -18.73 -10.32 -4.58
N GLY A 92 -17.83 -10.21 -3.59
CA GLY A 92 -16.42 -10.49 -3.79
C GLY A 92 -16.14 -11.95 -4.14
N ASN A 93 -16.85 -12.89 -3.51
CA ASN A 93 -16.74 -14.31 -3.85
C ASN A 93 -17.25 -14.60 -5.26
N GLU A 94 -18.33 -13.95 -5.69
CA GLU A 94 -18.83 -14.11 -7.06
C GLU A 94 -17.87 -13.52 -8.09
N LEU A 95 -17.30 -12.36 -7.83
CA LEU A 95 -16.28 -11.78 -8.71
C LEU A 95 -15.07 -12.70 -8.87
N LEU A 96 -14.56 -13.27 -7.77
CA LEU A 96 -13.47 -14.25 -7.83
C LEU A 96 -13.84 -15.48 -8.67
N LYS A 97 -15.03 -16.05 -8.48
CA LYS A 97 -15.52 -17.18 -9.29
C LYS A 97 -15.58 -16.83 -10.78
N THR A 98 -16.04 -15.63 -11.12
CA THR A 98 -16.10 -15.20 -12.54
C THR A 98 -14.72 -15.00 -13.16
N MET A 99 -13.69 -14.75 -12.34
CA MET A 99 -12.31 -14.61 -12.79
C MET A 99 -11.56 -15.95 -12.90
N GLU A 100 -12.04 -17.02 -12.26
CA GLU A 100 -11.39 -18.34 -12.28
C GLU A 100 -11.18 -18.91 -13.71
N PRO A 101 -12.14 -18.81 -14.64
CA PRO A 101 -11.93 -19.25 -16.02
C PRO A 101 -10.82 -18.45 -16.73
N ILE A 102 -10.75 -17.14 -16.48
CA ILE A 102 -9.71 -16.27 -17.05
C ILE A 102 -8.34 -16.63 -16.48
N ALA A 103 -8.26 -16.81 -15.15
CA ALA A 103 -7.03 -17.22 -14.49
C ALA A 103 -6.53 -18.59 -14.97
N SER A 104 -7.45 -19.53 -15.19
CA SER A 104 -7.13 -20.87 -15.70
C SER A 104 -6.61 -20.81 -17.14
N LEU A 105 -7.27 -20.04 -18.02
CA LEU A 105 -6.81 -19.83 -19.39
C LEU A 105 -5.40 -19.22 -19.45
N LEU A 106 -5.14 -18.19 -18.65
CA LEU A 106 -3.83 -17.53 -18.60
C LEU A 106 -2.74 -18.42 -17.95
N TYR A 107 -3.13 -19.31 -17.05
CA TYR A 107 -2.24 -20.34 -16.50
C TYR A 107 -1.90 -21.41 -17.53
N GLU A 108 -2.90 -21.97 -18.20
CA GLU A 108 -2.73 -22.99 -19.26
C GLU A 108 -1.91 -22.46 -20.45
N SER A 109 -2.03 -21.15 -20.73
CA SER A 109 -1.24 -20.46 -21.75
C SER A 109 0.19 -20.15 -21.31
N GLY A 110 0.57 -20.45 -20.06
CA GLY A 110 1.91 -20.26 -19.52
C GLY A 110 2.26 -18.83 -19.11
N ILE A 111 1.27 -17.92 -19.08
CA ILE A 111 1.44 -16.53 -18.64
C ILE A 111 1.48 -16.48 -17.11
N PHE A 112 0.47 -17.08 -16.47
CA PHE A 112 0.42 -17.16 -15.01
C PHE A 112 1.16 -18.40 -14.50
N PRO A 113 1.90 -18.28 -13.38
CA PRO A 113 2.57 -19.42 -12.75
C PRO A 113 1.61 -20.32 -11.94
N THR A 114 0.37 -19.88 -11.70
CA THR A 114 -0.68 -20.58 -10.94
C THR A 114 -2.04 -20.05 -11.38
N ASN A 115 -3.09 -20.86 -11.30
CA ASN A 115 -4.47 -20.44 -11.53
C ASN A 115 -5.16 -19.87 -10.27
N ASP A 116 -4.55 -20.05 -9.09
CA ASP A 116 -5.01 -19.46 -7.83
C ASP A 116 -4.86 -17.92 -7.83
N ILE A 117 -5.98 -17.22 -7.98
CA ILE A 117 -6.09 -15.74 -8.01
C ILE A 117 -5.43 -15.10 -6.78
N LYS A 118 -5.56 -15.70 -5.59
CA LYS A 118 -4.98 -15.13 -4.36
C LYS A 118 -3.45 -15.20 -4.38
N LYS A 119 -2.88 -16.18 -5.08
CA LYS A 119 -1.43 -16.28 -5.26
C LYS A 119 -0.94 -15.38 -6.38
N ILE A 120 -1.73 -15.20 -7.45
CA ILE A 120 -1.39 -14.31 -8.57
C ILE A 120 -1.09 -12.90 -8.09
N ALA A 121 -1.87 -12.36 -7.14
CA ALA A 121 -1.66 -11.04 -6.55
C ALA A 121 -0.30 -10.85 -5.83
N ASN A 122 0.40 -11.93 -5.47
CA ASN A 122 1.71 -11.85 -4.81
C ASN A 122 2.90 -11.82 -5.78
N PHE A 123 2.66 -12.01 -7.08
CA PHE A 123 3.73 -11.93 -8.08
C PHE A 123 3.98 -10.48 -8.50
N SER A 124 5.23 -10.18 -8.84
CA SER A 124 5.61 -8.87 -9.37
C SER A 124 4.90 -8.62 -10.71
N ILE A 125 4.25 -7.45 -10.86
CA ILE A 125 3.65 -7.02 -12.13
C ILE A 125 4.69 -7.06 -13.27
N ASN A 126 5.93 -6.64 -13.01
CA ASN A 126 7.01 -6.68 -14.00
C ASN A 126 7.35 -8.11 -14.44
N TYR A 127 7.23 -9.09 -13.55
CA TYR A 127 7.45 -10.50 -13.89
C TYR A 127 6.33 -11.01 -14.81
N LEU A 128 5.07 -10.73 -14.48
CA LEU A 128 3.91 -11.16 -15.26
C LEU A 128 3.85 -10.48 -16.64
N GLN A 129 4.15 -9.18 -16.70
CA GLN A 129 4.22 -8.42 -17.96
C GLN A 129 5.31 -8.95 -18.90
N ARG A 130 6.48 -9.33 -18.36
CA ARG A 130 7.54 -9.94 -19.18
C ARG A 130 7.11 -11.27 -19.79
N LYS A 131 6.34 -12.09 -19.06
CA LYS A 131 5.78 -13.33 -19.60
C LYS A 131 4.80 -13.06 -20.75
N MET A 132 4.01 -11.99 -20.63
CA MET A 132 3.07 -11.57 -21.65
C MET A 132 3.73 -11.09 -22.95
N GLN A 133 4.85 -10.36 -22.83
CA GLN A 133 5.60 -9.82 -23.97
C GLN A 133 6.30 -10.89 -24.82
N ILE A 134 6.40 -12.14 -24.35
CA ILE A 134 7.05 -13.25 -25.07
C ILE A 134 6.04 -13.95 -26.01
N GLY A 135 5.34 -13.16 -26.84
CA GLY A 135 4.68 -13.64 -28.05
C GLY A 135 3.23 -14.14 -27.94
N GLN A 136 2.41 -13.61 -27.02
CA GLN A 136 0.99 -13.97 -26.93
C GLN A 136 0.04 -12.76 -27.10
N ASP A 137 0.21 -12.00 -28.18
CA ASP A 137 -0.58 -10.78 -28.47
C ASP A 137 -2.10 -11.00 -28.38
N HIS A 138 -2.58 -12.18 -28.80
CA HIS A 138 -3.99 -12.57 -28.78
C HIS A 138 -4.61 -12.71 -27.38
N LEU A 139 -3.80 -12.80 -26.32
CA LEU A 139 -4.28 -12.87 -24.93
C LEU A 139 -4.16 -11.53 -24.20
N THR A 140 -3.67 -10.47 -24.86
CA THR A 140 -3.38 -9.17 -24.23
C THR A 140 -4.64 -8.55 -23.63
N GLU A 141 -5.75 -8.58 -24.36
CA GLU A 141 -7.02 -8.06 -23.88
C GLU A 141 -7.52 -8.84 -22.66
N ILE A 142 -7.45 -10.18 -22.71
CA ILE A 142 -7.86 -11.06 -21.62
C ILE A 142 -6.98 -10.85 -20.36
N TYR A 143 -5.67 -10.67 -20.56
CA TYR A 143 -4.74 -10.34 -19.50
C TYR A 143 -5.09 -9.00 -18.85
N CYS A 144 -5.35 -7.97 -19.65
CA CYS A 144 -5.77 -6.66 -19.14
C CYS A 144 -7.10 -6.74 -18.40
N ASP A 145 -8.11 -7.42 -18.97
CA ASP A 145 -9.42 -7.63 -18.34
C ASP A 145 -9.29 -8.31 -16.97
N PHE A 146 -8.39 -9.30 -16.83
CA PHE A 146 -8.11 -9.94 -15.54
C PHE A 146 -7.63 -8.93 -14.49
N PHE A 147 -6.67 -8.07 -14.83
CA PHE A 147 -6.14 -7.08 -13.89
C PHE A 147 -7.14 -5.97 -13.58
N GLU A 148 -7.98 -5.58 -14.54
CA GLU A 148 -9.07 -4.63 -14.29
C GLU A 148 -10.11 -5.21 -13.32
N LEU A 149 -10.50 -6.48 -13.48
CA LEU A 149 -11.37 -7.17 -12.54
C LEU A 149 -10.73 -7.38 -11.16
N LEU A 150 -9.42 -7.69 -11.12
CA LEU A 150 -8.68 -7.77 -9.86
C LEU A 150 -8.64 -6.41 -9.14
N SER A 151 -8.43 -5.33 -9.88
CA SER A 151 -8.51 -3.98 -9.34
C SER A 151 -9.92 -3.65 -8.83
N ALA A 152 -10.97 -4.09 -9.52
CA ALA A 152 -12.34 -3.92 -9.05
C ALA A 152 -12.60 -4.71 -7.76
N TYR A 153 -12.05 -5.92 -7.63
CA TYR A 153 -12.10 -6.70 -6.39
C TYR A 153 -11.42 -5.96 -5.23
N ASP A 154 -10.24 -5.38 -5.47
CA ASP A 154 -9.53 -4.59 -4.45
C ASP A 154 -10.33 -3.36 -4.02
N ILE A 155 -10.98 -2.67 -4.96
CA ILE A 155 -11.87 -1.53 -4.68
C ILE A 155 -13.08 -1.97 -3.85
N LEU A 156 -13.68 -3.13 -4.15
CA LEU A 156 -14.77 -3.68 -3.33
C LEU A 156 -14.32 -3.95 -1.89
N MET A 157 -13.15 -4.57 -1.73
CA MET A 157 -12.61 -4.94 -0.41
C MET A 157 -12.07 -3.76 0.39
N CYS A 158 -11.82 -2.62 -0.25
CA CYS A 158 -11.20 -1.49 0.40
C CYS A 158 -12.11 -0.27 0.52
N ASP A 159 -12.84 0.04 -0.54
CA ASP A 159 -13.53 1.31 -0.71
C ASP A 159 -15.05 1.11 -0.60
N GLY A 160 -15.52 -0.13 -0.85
CA GLY A 160 -16.89 -0.57 -0.61
C GLY A 160 -17.75 -0.61 -1.87
N LEU A 161 -19.05 -0.86 -1.67
CA LEU A 161 -20.00 -1.20 -2.75
C LEU A 161 -20.16 -0.08 -3.78
N THR A 162 -20.18 1.19 -3.35
CA THR A 162 -20.38 2.32 -4.25
C THR A 162 -19.22 2.52 -5.20
N ALA A 163 -17.99 2.50 -4.70
CA ALA A 163 -16.78 2.63 -5.51
C ALA A 163 -16.64 1.44 -6.47
N PHE A 164 -16.94 0.24 -5.97
CA PHE A 164 -16.99 -0.97 -6.78
C PHE A 164 -17.98 -0.85 -7.94
N ARG A 165 -19.23 -0.44 -7.67
CA ARG A 165 -20.26 -0.27 -8.69
C ARG A 165 -19.82 0.71 -9.79
N ASN A 166 -19.33 1.89 -9.40
CA ASN A 166 -18.90 2.90 -10.36
C ASN A 166 -17.75 2.40 -11.23
N THR A 167 -16.81 1.68 -10.61
CA THR A 167 -15.67 1.07 -11.32
C THR A 167 -16.15 0.01 -12.29
N LEU A 168 -16.95 -0.95 -11.82
CA LEU A 168 -17.44 -2.05 -12.66
C LEU A 168 -18.30 -1.53 -13.83
N GLN A 169 -19.12 -0.51 -13.61
CA GLN A 169 -19.90 0.13 -14.68
C GLN A 169 -18.99 0.81 -15.72
N ALA A 170 -17.92 1.47 -15.29
CA ALA A 170 -16.93 2.05 -16.20
C ALA A 170 -16.18 0.98 -16.99
N LEU A 171 -15.82 -0.14 -16.36
CA LEU A 171 -15.17 -1.29 -17.00
C LEU A 171 -16.09 -1.96 -18.04
N CYS A 172 -17.36 -2.19 -17.71
CA CYS A 172 -18.37 -2.69 -18.65
C CYS A 172 -18.57 -1.79 -19.88
N SER A 173 -18.24 -0.49 -19.77
CA SER A 173 -18.33 0.44 -20.90
C SER A 173 -17.09 0.39 -21.81
N LYS A 174 -15.99 -0.19 -21.33
CA LYS A 174 -14.68 -0.23 -22.02
C LYS A 174 -14.34 -1.61 -22.56
N SER A 175 -14.70 -2.67 -21.84
CA SER A 175 -14.39 -4.06 -22.18
C SER A 175 -15.67 -4.85 -22.42
N ARG A 176 -15.76 -5.44 -23.61
CA ARG A 176 -16.88 -6.33 -23.99
C ARG A 176 -16.88 -7.59 -23.14
N THR A 177 -15.70 -8.17 -22.88
CA THR A 177 -15.54 -9.35 -22.03
C THR A 177 -16.09 -9.10 -20.63
N ILE A 178 -15.70 -7.99 -20.00
CA ILE A 178 -16.16 -7.62 -18.67
C ILE A 178 -17.67 -7.36 -18.66
N ALA A 179 -18.21 -6.75 -19.71
CA ALA A 179 -19.65 -6.54 -19.87
C ALA A 179 -20.42 -7.86 -19.96
N GLU A 180 -19.96 -8.81 -20.78
CA GLU A 180 -20.58 -10.12 -20.94
C GLU A 180 -20.51 -10.94 -19.64
N ILE A 181 -19.35 -10.93 -18.95
CA ILE A 181 -19.20 -11.54 -17.62
C ILE A 181 -20.20 -10.95 -16.63
N THR A 182 -20.27 -9.61 -16.56
CA THR A 182 -21.15 -8.91 -15.62
C THR A 182 -22.62 -9.17 -15.91
N GLN A 183 -23.03 -9.24 -17.19
CA GLN A 183 -24.41 -9.54 -17.55
C GLN A 183 -24.78 -11.00 -17.34
N SER A 184 -23.83 -11.93 -17.48
CA SER A 184 -24.07 -13.37 -17.28
C SER A 184 -24.17 -13.76 -15.81
N ASN A 185 -23.68 -12.92 -14.88
CA ASN A 185 -23.79 -13.15 -13.44
C ASN A 185 -24.86 -12.23 -12.81
N ASP A 186 -25.94 -12.82 -12.29
CA ASP A 186 -27.05 -12.08 -11.70
C ASP A 186 -26.67 -11.18 -10.53
N ILE A 187 -25.69 -11.59 -9.72
CA ILE A 187 -25.25 -10.84 -8.54
C ILE A 187 -24.47 -9.61 -8.99
N LEU A 188 -23.49 -9.78 -9.88
CA LEU A 188 -22.72 -8.66 -10.46
C LEU A 188 -23.64 -7.71 -11.24
N ARG A 189 -24.56 -8.24 -12.04
CA ARG A 189 -25.55 -7.46 -12.79
C ARG A 189 -26.40 -6.60 -11.85
N LYS A 190 -26.95 -7.17 -10.78
CA LYS A 190 -27.72 -6.41 -9.78
C LYS A 190 -26.86 -5.33 -9.13
N THR A 191 -25.64 -5.65 -8.72
CA THR A 191 -24.73 -4.66 -8.12
C THR A 191 -24.39 -3.50 -9.06
N CYS A 192 -24.21 -3.78 -10.36
CA CYS A 192 -23.92 -2.77 -11.36
C CYS A 192 -25.14 -1.87 -11.68
N PHE A 193 -26.33 -2.46 -11.81
CA PHE A 193 -27.50 -1.81 -12.40
C PHE A 193 -28.64 -1.50 -11.41
N LEU A 194 -28.44 -1.62 -10.10
CA LEU A 194 -29.43 -1.20 -9.10
C LEU A 194 -29.78 0.30 -9.23
N SER A 195 -31.07 0.59 -9.32
CA SER A 195 -31.64 1.92 -9.62
C SER A 195 -31.49 2.99 -8.53
N THR A 196 -30.84 2.69 -7.41
CA THR A 196 -30.70 3.67 -6.32
C THR A 196 -29.51 4.59 -6.62
N PRO A 197 -29.72 5.92 -6.72
CA PRO A 197 -28.61 6.86 -6.86
C PRO A 197 -27.86 6.92 -5.53
N LEU A 198 -26.75 6.21 -5.43
CA LEU A 198 -25.79 6.41 -4.35
C LEU A 198 -25.07 7.72 -4.66
N ARG A 199 -25.39 8.77 -3.90
CA ARG A 199 -24.68 10.06 -3.97
C ARG A 199 -23.18 9.79 -3.94
N SER A 200 -22.45 10.32 -4.92
CA SER A 200 -20.99 10.23 -5.07
C SER A 200 -20.22 10.65 -3.82
N ASP A 201 -20.86 11.41 -2.94
CA ASP A 201 -20.24 12.07 -1.80
C ASP A 201 -20.28 11.20 -0.54
N ASN A 202 -20.97 10.05 -0.58
CA ASN A 202 -21.15 9.19 0.59
C ASN A 202 -20.24 7.95 0.47
N LEU A 203 -18.99 8.08 0.93
CA LEU A 203 -18.06 6.96 1.00
C LEU A 203 -18.60 5.91 1.98
N GLN A 204 -19.26 4.87 1.47
CA GLN A 204 -19.69 3.70 2.26
C GLN A 204 -18.57 2.67 2.35
N CYS A 205 -17.45 3.06 2.97
CA CYS A 205 -16.40 2.12 3.33
C CYS A 205 -16.75 1.48 4.69
N HIS A 206 -16.80 0.14 4.75
CA HIS A 206 -17.05 -0.60 6.00
C HIS A 206 -15.99 -0.33 7.09
N LYS A 207 -14.84 0.25 6.72
CA LYS A 207 -13.78 0.67 7.66
C LYS A 207 -14.01 2.08 8.21
N LEU A 208 -14.87 2.90 7.59
CA LEU A 208 -15.12 4.28 7.99
C LEU A 208 -15.76 4.35 9.38
N ASP A 209 -16.78 3.54 9.66
CA ASP A 209 -17.45 3.57 10.97
C ASP A 209 -16.50 3.22 12.12
N MET A 210 -15.63 2.22 11.90
CA MET A 210 -14.60 1.86 12.87
C MET A 210 -13.56 2.98 13.02
N LEU A 211 -13.14 3.59 11.91
CA LEU A 211 -12.24 4.75 11.95
C LEU A 211 -12.84 5.89 12.78
N ILE A 212 -14.10 6.27 12.54
CA ILE A 212 -14.79 7.31 13.33
C ILE A 212 -14.90 6.92 14.81
N THR A 213 -15.18 5.65 15.09
CA THR A 213 -15.21 5.13 16.47
C THR A 213 -13.86 5.26 17.14
N LEU A 214 -12.76 4.93 16.44
CA LEU A 214 -11.40 5.03 16.96
C LEU A 214 -10.99 6.47 17.20
N LEU A 215 -11.27 7.35 16.24
CA LEU A 215 -11.01 8.78 16.37
C LEU A 215 -11.78 9.35 17.57
N THR A 216 -13.07 9.03 17.70
CA THR A 216 -13.88 9.46 18.84
C THR A 216 -13.30 8.94 20.17
N LYS A 217 -13.00 7.63 20.27
CA LYS A 217 -12.42 7.04 21.50
C LYS A 217 -11.09 7.69 21.88
N THR A 218 -10.24 7.94 20.88
CA THR A 218 -8.95 8.62 21.07
C THR A 218 -9.16 10.04 21.58
N SER A 219 -10.14 10.76 21.02
CA SER A 219 -10.50 12.12 21.43
C SER A 219 -10.94 12.16 22.89
N THR A 220 -11.81 11.22 23.26
CA THR A 220 -12.36 11.11 24.60
C THR A 220 -11.28 10.71 25.61
N TYR A 221 -10.38 9.81 25.24
CA TYR A 221 -9.28 9.36 26.11
C TYR A 221 -8.30 10.49 26.43
N TYR A 222 -7.90 11.28 25.43
CA TYR A 222 -6.91 12.33 25.58
C TYR A 222 -7.49 13.69 26.01
N ARG A 223 -8.81 13.79 26.25
CA ARG A 223 -9.55 14.93 26.85
C ARG A 223 -8.90 16.28 26.54
N SER A 224 -9.13 16.78 25.31
CA SER A 224 -8.70 18.09 24.77
C SER A 224 -7.19 18.36 24.60
N LYS A 225 -6.29 17.38 24.82
CA LYS A 225 -4.90 17.50 24.35
C LYS A 225 -4.84 17.42 22.82
N LYS A 226 -4.12 18.37 22.18
CA LYS A 226 -3.83 18.33 20.74
C LYS A 226 -3.25 16.96 20.39
N SER A 227 -3.94 16.24 19.53
CA SER A 227 -3.60 14.86 19.16
C SER A 227 -3.40 14.79 17.65
N ILE A 228 -2.27 14.23 17.25
CA ILE A 228 -1.94 14.00 15.85
C ILE A 228 -2.39 12.59 15.50
N VAL A 229 -3.30 12.46 14.53
CA VAL A 229 -3.68 11.16 13.97
C VAL A 229 -3.14 11.04 12.57
N VAL A 230 -2.25 10.08 12.36
CA VAL A 230 -1.67 9.76 11.06
C VAL A 230 -2.43 8.58 10.45
N LEU A 231 -3.04 8.81 9.28
CA LEU A 231 -3.73 7.80 8.49
C LEU A 231 -2.85 7.42 7.30
N LEU A 232 -2.41 6.16 7.30
CA LEU A 232 -1.62 5.59 6.21
C LEU A 232 -2.54 4.87 5.24
N CYS A 233 -2.80 5.46 4.07
CA CYS A 233 -3.55 4.82 3.00
C CYS A 233 -2.57 4.45 1.87
N ARG A 234 -2.21 3.17 1.79
CA ARG A 234 -1.30 2.66 0.74
C ARG A 234 -2.03 2.58 -0.60
N ASP A 235 -1.38 3.03 -1.66
CA ASP A 235 -1.79 2.83 -3.06
C ASP A 235 -3.24 3.24 -3.37
N ARG A 236 -3.61 4.46 -2.95
CA ARG A 236 -4.92 5.05 -3.27
C ARG A 236 -4.79 6.26 -4.19
N ASP A 237 -5.83 6.48 -4.99
CA ASP A 237 -5.91 7.65 -5.85
C ASP A 237 -6.24 8.93 -5.05
N PRO A 238 -5.90 10.12 -5.56
CA PRO A 238 -6.23 11.41 -4.94
C PRO A 238 -7.72 11.63 -4.61
N ALA A 239 -8.64 11.08 -5.40
CA ALA A 239 -10.08 11.27 -5.22
C ALA A 239 -10.58 10.53 -3.97
N PHE A 240 -10.12 9.29 -3.76
CA PHE A 240 -10.38 8.52 -2.55
C PHE A 240 -9.98 9.29 -1.28
N PHE A 241 -8.81 9.95 -1.30
CA PHE A 241 -8.34 10.75 -0.16
C PHE A 241 -9.30 11.91 0.14
N ASN A 242 -9.73 12.64 -0.89
CA ASN A 242 -10.65 13.76 -0.73
C ASN A 242 -12.01 13.28 -0.19
N SER A 243 -12.55 12.20 -0.73
CA SER A 243 -13.81 11.60 -0.26
C SER A 243 -13.72 11.11 1.19
N LEU A 244 -12.60 10.47 1.58
CA LEU A 244 -12.36 10.03 2.95
C LEU A 244 -12.28 11.23 3.91
N LEU A 245 -11.51 12.26 3.55
CA LEU A 245 -11.35 13.46 4.36
C LEU A 245 -12.68 14.17 4.58
N LEU A 246 -13.45 14.39 3.51
CA LEU A 246 -14.78 14.98 3.57
C LEU A 246 -15.71 14.16 4.47
N SER A 247 -15.71 12.83 4.32
CA SER A 247 -16.56 11.93 5.11
C SER A 247 -16.19 11.92 6.60
N VAL A 248 -14.88 11.95 6.92
CA VAL A 248 -14.39 12.02 8.29
C VAL A 248 -14.73 13.38 8.91
N THR A 249 -14.51 14.46 8.18
CA THR A 249 -14.78 15.84 8.64
C THR A 249 -16.26 16.03 8.90
N ALA A 250 -17.13 15.60 7.98
CA ALA A 250 -18.58 15.70 8.12
C ALA A 250 -19.13 14.91 9.33
N ARG A 251 -18.51 13.78 9.68
CA ARG A 251 -18.95 12.96 10.83
C ARG A 251 -18.34 13.37 12.17
N LEU A 252 -17.34 14.24 12.15
CA LEU A 252 -16.66 14.76 13.35
C LEU A 252 -16.90 16.25 13.58
N SER A 253 -17.60 16.95 12.67
CA SER A 253 -17.86 18.39 12.73
C SER A 253 -18.54 18.84 14.02
N ASP A 254 -19.35 17.97 14.61
CA ASP A 254 -20.15 18.27 15.80
C ASP A 254 -19.37 18.04 17.11
N LYS A 255 -18.11 17.63 17.03
CA LYS A 255 -17.23 17.38 18.18
C LYS A 255 -16.04 18.31 18.10
N GLU A 256 -15.85 19.17 19.11
CA GLU A 256 -14.61 19.91 19.35
C GLU A 256 -13.45 18.91 19.52
N SER A 257 -12.89 18.49 18.40
CA SER A 257 -11.88 17.46 18.36
C SER A 257 -10.61 18.11 17.86
N GLY A 258 -9.65 18.26 18.78
CA GLY A 258 -8.34 18.87 18.52
C GLY A 258 -7.42 17.97 17.69
N PHE A 259 -7.98 17.38 16.62
CA PHE A 259 -7.27 16.49 15.72
C PHE A 259 -6.68 17.28 14.56
N ALA A 260 -5.39 17.10 14.37
CA ALA A 260 -4.76 17.32 13.08
C ALA A 260 -4.68 15.96 12.37
N PHE A 261 -5.28 15.88 11.18
CA PHE A 261 -5.24 14.70 10.33
C PHE A 261 -4.04 14.80 9.39
N PHE A 262 -3.19 13.79 9.43
CA PHE A 262 -2.07 13.66 8.50
C PHE A 262 -2.32 12.46 7.61
N LEU A 263 -2.47 12.71 6.31
CA LEU A 263 -2.59 11.67 5.31
C LEU A 263 -1.26 11.55 4.60
N VAL A 264 -0.66 10.36 4.65
CA VAL A 264 0.63 10.09 4.00
C VAL A 264 0.37 9.27 2.76
N LYS A 265 0.60 9.89 1.59
CA LYS A 265 0.86 9.17 0.34
C LYS A 265 2.38 9.08 0.20
N SER A 266 2.90 7.97 -0.33
CA SER A 266 4.35 7.74 -0.51
C SER A 266 5.16 9.03 -0.73
N ASN A 267 6.15 9.29 0.12
CA ASN A 267 7.10 10.42 0.08
C ASN A 267 6.53 11.85 0.00
N THR A 268 5.23 12.09 0.18
CA THR A 268 4.68 13.45 0.16
C THR A 268 3.76 13.70 1.36
N PHE A 269 4.05 14.78 2.09
CA PHE A 269 3.26 15.26 3.22
C PHE A 269 2.31 16.36 2.73
N ALA A 270 1.02 16.21 3.02
CA ALA A 270 0.07 17.32 2.90
C ALA A 270 -0.36 17.75 4.32
N LEU A 271 -0.05 19.00 4.67
CA LEU A 271 -0.43 19.63 5.93
C LEU A 271 -1.73 20.39 5.72
N PHE A 272 -2.77 20.08 6.51
CA PHE A 272 -3.95 20.92 6.59
C PHE A 272 -4.23 21.25 8.05
N TYR A 273 -4.07 22.53 8.38
CA TYR A 273 -4.39 23.10 9.69
C TYR A 273 -5.81 23.65 9.66
N LYS A 274 -6.48 23.60 10.81
CA LYS A 274 -7.47 24.62 11.19
C LYS A 274 -6.78 25.60 12.11
#